data_AF-A0A971ZY91-F1
#
_entry.id   AF-A0A971ZY91-F1
#
_cell.length_a   1.000
_cell.length_b   1.000
_cell.length_c   1.000
_cell.angle_alpha   90.00
_cell.angle_beta   90.00
_cell.angle_gamma   90.00
#
_symmetry.space_group_name_H-M   'P 1'
#
loop_
_entity.id
_entity.type
_entity.pdbx_description
1 polymer ?
#
loop_
_entity_poly.entity_id
_entity_poly.type
_entity_poly.pdbx_seq_one_letter_code
_entity_poly.pdbx_strand_id
1 'polypeptide(L)'
;MKKIGLIVNPIAGMGGKVGLKGTDGVHILNKAIKLGATPEAPAKALRALEKLLSLREQLLIVTCSSNMGQIQAESLGFRTKVVYNSKDSMTNSNDTKLGAKKIKEEGVDLLLFVGGDGTARDVYESLGNEQLVLGIPAGVKIHSPVYASTPEKAGELALLYINGEKVAIREEEVVDIDEEAFRKDLVRTQLYGYLKVPVDKKFMQNKKAPTPLSEEATQKAIALDIVDNMEENICYIIGPGTTTRAIMQALNLPYTLLGVDVIMNQRLLKKDASERDLLDYVSQYPSKLVLTPTGGQGYLLGRGNQQISSKVVEKIGKDNIIIVSTNSKIIGLRGKPFMVYTGDKKVDQMLKGYYRVKVGYGMEIMYQVEIE
;
A
#
# COMPACT_ATOMS: atom_id res chain seq x y z
N MET A 1 15.44 25.25 25.09
CA MET A 1 15.29 25.49 23.64
C MET A 1 15.21 24.12 22.98
N LYS A 2 14.15 23.83 22.23
CA LYS A 2 14.00 22.50 21.59
C LYS A 2 14.90 22.43 20.36
N LYS A 3 15.43 21.24 20.05
CA LYS A 3 16.35 21.06 18.92
C LYS A 3 15.64 20.25 17.84
N ILE A 4 15.61 20.79 16.62
CA ILE A 4 15.05 20.09 15.46
C ILE A 4 16.14 19.90 14.44
N GLY A 5 16.26 18.67 13.94
CA GLY A 5 17.12 18.35 12.82
C GLY A 5 16.50 18.80 11.50
N LEU A 6 17.29 19.34 10.59
CA LEU A 6 16.88 19.57 9.21
C LEU A 6 17.95 19.05 8.25
N ILE A 7 17.52 18.25 7.28
CA ILE A 7 18.34 17.85 6.14
C ILE A 7 17.56 18.13 4.87
N VAL A 8 18.14 18.88 3.95
CA VAL A 8 17.59 19.09 2.62
C VAL A 8 18.49 18.35 1.65
N ASN A 9 17.95 17.39 0.89
CA ASN A 9 18.66 16.85 -0.27
C ASN A 9 18.45 17.81 -1.46
N PRO A 10 19.42 18.67 -1.82
CA PRO A 10 19.21 19.76 -2.78
C PRO A 10 18.86 19.26 -4.18
N ILE A 11 19.32 18.06 -4.53
CA ILE A 11 19.12 17.46 -5.87
C ILE A 11 17.81 16.67 -5.98
N ALA A 12 17.07 16.51 -4.89
CA ALA A 12 15.81 15.77 -4.90
C ALA A 12 14.72 16.53 -5.67
N GLY A 13 13.89 15.78 -6.39
CA GLY A 13 12.78 16.31 -7.19
C GLY A 13 13.15 16.75 -8.61
N MET A 14 14.44 16.91 -8.93
CA MET A 14 14.90 17.40 -10.23
C MET A 14 14.54 16.45 -11.39
N GLY A 15 14.60 15.14 -11.20
CA GLY A 15 14.37 14.16 -12.28
C GLY A 15 12.94 14.16 -12.80
N GLY A 16 11.95 14.28 -11.91
CA GLY A 16 10.53 14.20 -12.26
C GLY A 16 10.09 15.23 -13.30
N LYS A 17 10.61 16.46 -13.20
CA LYS A 17 10.24 17.59 -14.08
C LYS A 17 10.72 17.42 -15.51
N VAL A 18 11.84 16.72 -15.70
CA VAL A 18 12.45 16.46 -17.01
C VAL A 18 12.14 15.04 -17.52
N GLY A 19 11.14 14.38 -16.92
CA GLY A 19 10.72 13.02 -17.30
C GLY A 19 11.76 11.94 -16.96
N LEU A 20 12.83 12.28 -16.26
CA LEU A 20 13.80 11.32 -15.76
C LEU A 20 13.17 10.65 -14.53
N LYS A 21 13.14 9.32 -14.53
CA LYS A 21 12.47 8.52 -13.50
C LYS A 21 13.27 8.49 -12.17
N GLY A 22 13.94 9.60 -11.81
CA GLY A 22 14.88 9.73 -10.69
C GLY A 22 16.03 10.68 -11.01
N THR A 23 16.88 10.96 -10.01
CA THR A 23 18.18 11.64 -10.17
C THR A 23 19.36 10.85 -9.58
N ASP A 24 19.15 9.56 -9.30
CA ASP A 24 20.18 8.72 -8.72
C ASP A 24 21.31 8.47 -9.72
N GLY A 25 22.53 8.86 -9.32
CA GLY A 25 23.75 8.74 -10.13
C GLY A 25 24.14 10.03 -10.87
N VAL A 26 25.45 10.29 -10.87
CA VAL A 26 26.07 11.52 -11.41
C VAL A 26 25.69 11.77 -12.88
N HIS A 27 25.62 10.71 -13.70
CA HIS A 27 25.24 10.82 -15.10
C HIS A 27 23.79 11.29 -15.30
N ILE A 28 22.86 10.83 -14.45
CA ILE A 28 21.43 11.16 -14.55
C ILE A 28 21.19 12.58 -14.05
N LEU A 29 21.84 12.96 -12.96
CA LEU A 29 21.81 14.33 -12.46
C LEU A 29 22.34 15.33 -13.50
N ASN A 30 23.48 15.03 -14.13
CA ASN A 30 24.02 15.87 -15.20
C ASN A 30 23.07 15.95 -16.41
N LYS A 31 22.39 14.85 -16.75
CA LYS A 31 21.36 14.84 -17.80
C LYS A 31 20.16 15.70 -17.40
N ALA A 32 19.72 15.63 -16.15
CA ALA A 32 18.60 16.44 -15.65
C ALA A 32 18.91 17.95 -15.74
N ILE A 33 20.12 18.34 -15.33
CA ILE A 33 20.59 19.73 -15.42
C ILE A 33 20.63 20.19 -16.88
N LYS A 34 21.16 19.37 -17.80
CA LYS A 34 21.17 19.68 -19.24
C LYS A 34 19.77 19.85 -19.84
N LEU A 35 18.77 19.16 -19.28
CA LEU A 35 17.37 19.27 -19.68
C LEU A 35 16.63 20.43 -18.98
N GLY A 36 17.34 21.27 -18.22
CA GLY A 36 16.78 22.46 -17.56
C GLY A 36 16.15 22.19 -16.19
N ALA A 37 16.44 21.06 -15.55
CA ALA A 37 15.96 20.80 -14.20
C ALA A 37 16.57 21.79 -13.19
N THR A 38 15.74 22.28 -12.27
CA THR A 38 16.11 23.20 -11.19
C THR A 38 15.85 22.54 -9.83
N PRO A 39 16.69 22.79 -8.80
CA PRO A 39 16.45 22.30 -7.44
C PRO A 39 15.07 22.72 -6.90
N GLU A 40 14.25 21.77 -6.45
CA GLU A 40 12.94 22.05 -5.85
C GLU A 40 12.92 21.86 -4.33
N ALA A 41 13.74 20.94 -3.81
CA ALA A 41 13.79 20.61 -2.39
C ALA A 41 13.99 21.83 -1.47
N PRO A 42 14.87 22.82 -1.79
CA PRO A 42 14.98 24.05 -1.01
C PRO A 42 13.65 24.79 -0.80
N ALA A 43 12.85 24.95 -1.85
CA ALA A 43 11.58 25.66 -1.77
C ALA A 43 10.53 24.86 -0.98
N LYS A 44 10.58 23.52 -1.05
CA LYS A 44 9.72 22.65 -0.25
C LYS A 44 10.08 22.72 1.24
N ALA A 45 11.37 22.80 1.56
CA ALA A 45 11.86 23.00 2.92
C ALA A 45 11.30 24.30 3.52
N LEU A 46 11.37 25.40 2.77
CA LEU A 46 10.83 26.70 3.20
C LEU A 46 9.35 26.61 3.57
N ARG A 47 8.52 26.05 2.68
CA ARG A 47 7.07 25.89 2.91
C ARG A 47 6.74 25.09 4.17
N ALA A 48 7.56 24.10 4.51
CA ALA A 48 7.41 23.35 5.75
C ALA A 48 7.83 24.17 6.98
N LEU A 49 9.00 24.82 6.91
CA LEU A 49 9.54 25.63 8.00
C LEU A 49 8.71 26.88 8.30
N GLU A 50 8.03 27.46 7.32
CA GLU A 50 7.09 28.58 7.51
C GLU A 50 6.01 28.26 8.55
N LYS A 51 5.57 27.00 8.62
CA LYS A 51 4.59 26.54 9.62
C LYS A 51 5.12 26.52 11.04
N LEU A 52 6.45 26.57 11.21
CA LEU A 52 7.13 26.58 12.50
C LEU A 52 7.52 27.99 12.98
N LEU A 53 7.18 29.05 12.21
CA LEU A 53 7.58 30.43 12.53
C LEU A 53 7.06 30.91 13.90
N SER A 54 5.91 30.42 14.35
CA SER A 54 5.37 30.72 15.69
C SER A 54 6.29 30.24 16.83
N LEU A 55 7.18 29.27 16.57
CA LEU A 55 8.13 28.71 17.52
C LEU A 55 9.58 29.17 17.27
N ARG A 56 9.80 30.15 16.37
CA ARG A 56 11.13 30.56 15.91
C ARG A 56 12.14 30.82 17.04
N GLU A 57 11.74 31.55 18.08
CA GLU A 57 12.63 31.88 19.21
C GLU A 57 12.86 30.71 20.17
N GLN A 58 12.05 29.65 20.07
CA GLN A 58 12.09 28.48 20.96
C GLN A 58 12.85 27.30 20.34
N LEU A 59 13.19 27.39 19.06
CA LEU A 59 13.80 26.34 18.25
C LEU A 59 15.25 26.63 17.90
N LEU A 60 16.09 25.61 18.04
CA LEU A 60 17.40 25.53 17.39
C LEU A 60 17.31 24.54 16.24
N ILE A 61 17.55 25.01 15.01
CA ILE A 61 17.63 24.12 13.85
C ILE A 61 19.07 23.59 13.73
N VAL A 62 19.25 22.29 13.97
CA VAL A 62 20.52 21.59 13.75
C VAL A 62 20.52 21.07 12.31
N THR A 63 21.47 21.52 11.50
CA THR A 63 21.41 21.32 10.05
C THR A 63 22.79 21.17 9.41
N CYS A 64 22.81 20.95 8.10
CA CYS A 64 24.00 20.87 7.27
C CYS A 64 24.20 22.17 6.48
N SER A 65 25.43 22.42 6.03
CA SER A 65 25.82 23.67 5.38
C SER A 65 25.03 23.98 4.11
N SER A 66 24.93 25.27 3.80
CA SER A 66 24.46 25.77 2.50
C SER A 66 23.04 25.26 2.16
N ASN A 67 22.86 24.68 0.97
CA ASN A 67 21.57 24.22 0.47
C ASN A 67 21.04 22.96 1.15
N MET A 68 21.82 22.35 2.05
CA MET A 68 21.38 21.18 2.81
C MET A 68 20.53 21.52 4.03
N GLY A 69 20.13 22.79 4.17
CA GLY A 69 19.12 23.24 5.13
C GLY A 69 19.50 24.54 5.84
N GLN A 70 20.79 24.89 5.91
CA GLN A 70 21.25 26.14 6.53
C GLN A 70 20.58 27.37 5.91
N ILE A 71 20.67 27.53 4.58
CA ILE A 71 20.18 28.72 3.89
C ILE A 71 18.66 28.90 4.11
N GLN A 72 17.91 27.81 4.03
CA GLN A 72 16.45 27.85 4.17
C GLN A 72 16.04 28.23 5.60
N ALA A 73 16.67 27.64 6.61
CA ALA A 73 16.41 27.95 8.00
C ALA A 73 16.79 29.41 8.35
N GLU A 74 17.97 29.87 7.94
CA GLU A 74 18.44 31.23 8.21
C GLU A 74 17.62 32.30 7.48
N SER A 75 17.17 32.03 6.24
CA SER A 75 16.32 32.96 5.49
C SER A 75 14.96 33.23 6.16
N LEU A 76 14.49 32.30 7.00
CA LEU A 76 13.27 32.43 7.79
C LEU A 76 13.55 32.97 9.22
N GLY A 77 14.81 33.29 9.52
CA GLY A 77 15.25 33.86 10.80
C GLY A 77 15.37 32.85 11.94
N PHE A 78 15.41 31.55 11.66
CA PHE A 78 15.67 30.55 12.70
C PHE A 78 17.15 30.57 13.12
N ARG A 79 17.40 30.29 14.40
CA ARG A 79 18.77 30.02 14.88
C ARG A 79 19.21 28.67 14.36
N THR A 80 20.38 28.64 13.73
CA THR A 80 20.95 27.43 13.14
C THR A 80 22.22 26.98 13.87
N LYS A 81 22.45 25.67 13.93
CA LYS A 81 23.73 25.06 14.26
C LYS A 81 24.12 24.13 13.12
N VAL A 82 25.16 24.50 12.37
CA VAL A 82 25.70 23.68 11.29
C VAL A 82 26.62 22.61 11.87
N VAL A 83 26.31 21.34 11.64
CA VAL A 83 27.06 20.18 12.19
C VAL A 83 27.81 19.37 11.13
N TYR A 84 27.53 19.65 9.85
CA TYR A 84 28.19 19.03 8.72
C TYR A 84 28.37 20.05 7.60
N ASN A 85 29.58 20.09 7.05
CA ASN A 85 29.92 20.92 5.89
C ASN A 85 30.18 20.02 4.69
N SER A 86 29.39 20.16 3.62
CA SER A 86 29.66 19.47 2.36
C SER A 86 30.94 20.04 1.73
N LYS A 87 31.82 19.16 1.24
CA LYS A 87 33.09 19.60 0.61
C LYS A 87 32.87 20.21 -0.77
N ASP A 88 31.84 19.74 -1.47
CA ASP A 88 31.51 20.13 -2.82
C ASP A 88 30.22 20.94 -2.88
N SER A 89 30.08 21.74 -3.94
CA SER A 89 28.84 22.48 -4.23
C SER A 89 27.69 21.57 -4.66
N MET A 90 28.01 20.38 -5.19
CA MET A 90 27.08 19.34 -5.58
C MET A 90 27.12 18.20 -4.56
N THR A 91 26.03 18.06 -3.80
CA THR A 91 25.91 17.07 -2.74
C THR A 91 25.47 15.71 -3.27
N ASN A 92 25.80 14.64 -2.55
CA ASN A 92 25.42 13.27 -2.86
C ASN A 92 24.75 12.56 -1.66
N SER A 93 24.43 11.27 -1.83
CA SER A 93 23.81 10.45 -0.78
C SER A 93 24.67 10.34 0.49
N ASN A 94 26.00 10.28 0.35
CA ASN A 94 26.89 10.22 1.52
C ASN A 94 26.84 11.51 2.35
N ASP A 95 26.64 12.68 1.72
CA ASP A 95 26.44 13.93 2.46
C ASP A 95 25.18 13.86 3.32
N THR A 96 24.09 13.31 2.78
CA THR A 96 22.84 13.08 3.52
C THR A 96 23.09 12.14 4.70
N LYS A 97 23.83 11.04 4.49
CA LYS A 97 24.12 10.04 5.51
C LYS A 97 24.97 10.59 6.66
N LEU A 98 26.06 11.29 6.31
CA LEU A 98 26.97 11.91 7.29
C LEU A 98 26.27 13.04 8.06
N GLY A 99 25.50 13.87 7.36
CA GLY A 99 24.68 14.92 7.96
C GLY A 99 23.68 14.36 8.96
N ALA A 100 22.96 13.29 8.61
CA ALA A 100 22.01 12.63 9.50
C ALA A 100 22.68 12.14 10.79
N LYS A 101 23.81 11.45 10.69
CA LYS A 101 24.55 10.97 11.87
C LYS A 101 24.97 12.13 12.79
N LYS A 102 25.54 13.20 12.22
CA LYS A 102 25.98 14.39 12.97
C LYS A 102 24.81 15.13 13.64
N ILE A 103 23.65 15.18 13.00
CA ILE A 103 22.45 15.78 13.58
C ILE A 103 21.91 14.93 14.74
N LYS A 104 21.92 13.59 14.61
CA LYS A 104 21.51 12.69 15.70
C LYS A 104 22.43 12.82 16.93
N GLU A 105 23.74 12.97 16.73
CA GLU A 105 24.72 13.19 17.81
C GLU A 105 24.39 14.43 18.66
N GLU A 106 23.67 15.42 18.11
CA GLU A 106 23.24 16.62 18.85
C GLU A 106 21.99 16.42 19.72
N GLY A 107 21.35 15.25 19.66
CA GLY A 107 20.17 14.91 20.45
C GLY A 107 18.94 15.73 20.04
N VAL A 108 18.58 15.71 18.75
CA VAL A 108 17.39 16.41 18.24
C VAL A 108 16.10 15.67 18.59
N ASP A 109 15.04 16.42 18.88
CA ASP A 109 13.72 15.88 19.25
C ASP A 109 12.98 15.26 18.06
N LEU A 110 13.18 15.84 16.87
CA LEU A 110 12.61 15.43 15.59
C LEU A 110 13.59 15.80 14.47
N LEU A 111 13.81 14.90 13.52
CA LEU A 111 14.57 15.19 12.30
C LEU A 111 13.62 15.33 11.10
N LEU A 112 13.55 16.53 10.54
CA LEU A 112 12.91 16.79 9.26
C LEU A 112 13.89 16.53 8.13
N PHE A 113 13.48 15.76 7.12
CA PHE A 113 14.30 15.54 5.94
C PHE A 113 13.51 15.79 4.65
N VAL A 114 14.10 16.49 3.70
CA VAL A 114 13.47 16.87 2.43
C VAL A 114 14.06 16.04 1.31
N GLY A 115 13.23 15.25 0.63
CA GLY A 115 13.70 14.35 -0.42
C GLY A 115 12.62 13.46 -1.03
N GLY A 116 13.06 12.40 -1.70
CA GLY A 116 12.22 11.26 -2.14
C GLY A 116 12.71 9.95 -1.53
N ASP A 117 12.17 8.81 -1.96
CA ASP A 117 12.42 7.50 -1.33
C ASP A 117 13.92 7.15 -1.16
N GLY A 118 14.77 7.47 -2.14
CA GLY A 118 16.23 7.30 -1.99
C GLY A 118 16.84 8.11 -0.83
N THR A 119 16.28 9.28 -0.51
CA THR A 119 16.68 10.07 0.67
C THR A 119 16.16 9.44 1.98
N ALA A 120 14.95 8.88 1.98
CA ALA A 120 14.45 8.13 3.13
C ALA A 120 15.31 6.88 3.40
N ARG A 121 15.74 6.19 2.34
CA ARG A 121 16.73 5.10 2.43
C ARG A 121 18.03 5.58 3.06
N ASP A 122 18.60 6.69 2.58
CA ASP A 122 19.86 7.23 3.14
C ASP A 122 19.73 7.61 4.63
N VAL A 123 18.59 8.18 5.03
CA VAL A 123 18.29 8.49 6.43
C VAL A 123 18.18 7.22 7.27
N TYR A 124 17.48 6.20 6.78
CA TYR A 124 17.36 4.91 7.47
C TYR A 124 18.71 4.21 7.63
N GLU A 125 19.52 4.10 6.58
CA GLU A 125 20.86 3.50 6.65
C GLU A 125 21.79 4.21 7.65
N SER A 126 21.50 5.49 7.94
CA SER A 126 22.33 6.31 8.83
C SER A 126 21.89 6.24 10.28
N LEU A 127 20.58 6.21 10.52
CA LEU A 127 20.01 6.39 11.85
C LEU A 127 19.37 5.13 12.43
N GLY A 128 19.08 4.14 11.57
CA GLY A 128 18.22 3.02 11.88
C GLY A 128 16.84 3.50 12.34
N ASN A 129 16.26 2.80 13.32
CA ASN A 129 14.94 3.09 13.87
C ASN A 129 14.99 3.80 15.25
N GLU A 130 16.07 4.54 15.50
CA GLU A 130 16.34 5.14 16.81
C GLU A 130 15.91 6.61 16.91
N GLN A 131 15.96 7.35 15.81
CA GLN A 131 15.61 8.77 15.75
C GLN A 131 14.18 8.94 15.22
N LEU A 132 13.39 9.81 15.85
CA LEU A 132 12.12 10.23 15.28
C LEU A 132 12.36 11.14 14.07
N VAL A 133 11.79 10.79 12.93
CA VAL A 133 11.96 11.52 11.67
C VAL A 133 10.61 11.89 11.05
N LEU A 134 10.60 12.88 10.17
CA LEU A 134 9.43 13.20 9.34
C LEU A 134 9.88 13.67 7.96
N GLY A 135 9.41 12.99 6.92
CA GLY A 135 9.74 13.31 5.54
C GLY A 135 8.92 14.49 5.00
N ILE A 136 9.60 15.44 4.37
CA ILE A 136 9.04 16.53 3.56
C ILE A 136 9.16 16.13 2.08
N PRO A 137 8.05 15.97 1.35
CA PRO A 137 8.09 15.46 -0.01
C PRO A 137 8.69 16.49 -1.00
N ALA A 138 9.81 16.13 -1.63
CA ALA A 138 10.44 16.94 -2.68
C ALA A 138 9.87 16.67 -4.09
N GLY A 139 9.15 15.57 -4.29
CA GLY A 139 8.60 15.16 -5.58
C GLY A 139 7.35 14.28 -5.44
N VAL A 140 6.81 13.82 -6.59
CA VAL A 140 5.50 13.11 -6.67
C VAL A 140 5.61 11.58 -6.80
N LYS A 141 6.83 11.04 -6.73
CA LYS A 141 7.14 9.60 -6.82
C LYS A 141 7.70 9.09 -5.49
N ILE A 142 6.93 9.30 -4.43
CA ILE A 142 7.28 8.87 -3.09
C ILE A 142 6.33 7.73 -2.69
N HIS A 143 6.92 6.61 -2.28
CA HIS A 143 6.25 5.36 -1.94
C HIS A 143 6.32 5.06 -0.45
N SER A 144 7.36 5.53 0.23
CA SER A 144 7.55 5.36 1.67
C SER A 144 6.52 6.15 2.45
N PRO A 145 5.69 5.53 3.31
CA PRO A 145 4.75 6.21 4.21
C PRO A 145 5.39 7.05 5.34
N VAL A 146 6.70 7.33 5.25
CA VAL A 146 7.45 8.19 6.20
C VAL A 146 7.32 9.68 5.91
N TYR A 147 6.62 10.04 4.83
CA TYR A 147 6.43 11.41 4.37
C TYR A 147 5.03 11.95 4.70
N ALA A 148 4.95 13.25 4.96
CA ALA A 148 3.67 13.94 4.89
C ALA A 148 3.19 14.08 3.44
N SER A 149 1.89 14.31 3.25
CA SER A 149 1.30 14.43 1.91
C SER A 149 1.67 15.71 1.17
N THR A 150 2.02 16.78 1.88
CA THR A 150 2.58 18.01 1.31
C THR A 150 3.65 18.59 2.24
N PRO A 151 4.53 19.49 1.76
CA PRO A 151 5.48 20.17 2.63
C PRO A 151 4.83 20.96 3.77
N GLU A 152 3.72 21.65 3.51
CA GLU A 152 2.95 22.37 4.53
C GLU A 152 2.46 21.43 5.62
N LYS A 153 1.91 20.28 5.22
CA LYS A 153 1.39 19.28 6.16
C LYS A 153 2.51 18.66 6.99
N ALA A 154 3.72 18.52 6.44
CA ALA A 154 4.89 18.13 7.22
C ALA A 154 5.21 19.17 8.29
N GLY A 155 5.20 20.45 7.93
CA GLY A 155 5.41 21.56 8.86
C GLY A 155 4.33 21.64 9.95
N GLU A 156 3.06 21.48 9.58
CA GLU A 156 1.92 21.45 10.50
C GLU A 156 2.03 20.26 11.46
N LEU A 157 2.32 19.05 10.97
CA LEU A 157 2.50 17.87 11.81
C LEU A 157 3.70 18.01 12.75
N ALA A 158 4.81 18.59 12.26
CA ALA A 158 5.95 18.92 13.11
C ALA A 158 5.54 19.91 14.21
N LEU A 159 4.78 20.97 13.88
CA LEU A 159 4.30 21.95 14.86
C LEU A 159 3.48 21.30 15.98
N LEU A 160 2.52 20.44 15.63
CA LEU A 160 1.69 19.71 16.59
C LEU A 160 2.55 18.87 17.53
N TYR A 161 3.51 18.11 16.97
CA TYR A 161 4.43 17.28 17.75
C TYR A 161 5.30 18.13 18.68
N ILE A 162 5.89 19.21 18.19
CA ILE A 162 6.76 20.09 18.98
C ILE A 162 5.98 20.77 20.10
N ASN A 163 4.71 21.14 19.89
CA ASN A 163 3.88 21.72 20.95
C ASN A 163 3.43 20.69 22.00
N GLY A 164 3.76 19.41 21.82
CA GLY A 164 3.40 18.36 22.77
C GLY A 164 1.95 17.90 22.65
N GLU A 165 1.30 18.16 21.50
CA GLU A 165 0.00 17.56 21.21
C GLU A 165 0.13 16.04 21.09
N LYS A 166 -0.95 15.31 21.37
CA LYS A 166 -0.96 13.83 21.34
C LYS A 166 -0.92 13.33 19.89
N VAL A 167 0.28 13.31 19.30
CA VAL A 167 0.55 12.70 18.00
C VAL A 167 1.05 11.26 18.23
N ALA A 168 0.44 10.29 17.54
CA ALA A 168 0.86 8.91 17.65
C ALA A 168 2.21 8.72 16.93
N ILE A 169 3.13 7.97 17.54
CA ILE A 169 4.39 7.57 16.89
C ILE A 169 4.22 6.15 16.36
N ARG A 170 4.60 5.92 15.10
CA ARG A 170 4.56 4.59 14.46
C ARG A 170 5.84 4.31 13.71
N GLU A 171 6.09 3.02 13.51
CA GLU A 171 7.12 2.53 12.62
C GLU A 171 6.50 2.39 11.23
N GLU A 172 7.03 3.13 10.26
CA GLU A 172 6.55 3.14 8.89
C GLU A 172 7.63 2.62 7.93
N GLU A 173 7.19 1.93 6.88
CA GLU A 173 8.08 1.27 5.92
C GLU A 173 8.90 2.29 5.12
N VAL A 174 10.19 2.03 4.96
CA VAL A 174 11.05 2.69 3.97
C VAL A 174 11.13 1.79 2.76
N VAL A 175 10.46 2.20 1.70
CA VAL A 175 10.34 1.46 0.44
C VAL A 175 10.88 2.33 -0.67
N ASP A 176 11.85 1.80 -1.40
CA ASP A 176 12.35 2.46 -2.61
C ASP A 176 12.08 1.58 -3.84
N ILE A 177 11.90 2.23 -4.98
CA ILE A 177 11.74 1.56 -6.25
C ILE A 177 13.12 1.28 -6.82
N ASP A 178 13.31 0.08 -7.37
CA ASP A 178 14.44 -0.19 -8.24
C ASP A 178 14.29 0.68 -9.51
N GLU A 179 14.97 1.83 -9.52
CA GLU A 179 14.89 2.78 -10.63
C GLU A 179 15.37 2.18 -11.95
N GLU A 180 16.27 1.19 -11.95
CA GLU A 180 16.68 0.49 -13.18
C GLU A 180 15.58 -0.41 -13.71
N ALA A 181 14.92 -1.18 -12.84
CA ALA A 181 13.75 -1.97 -13.21
C ALA A 181 12.60 -1.06 -13.67
N PHE A 182 12.39 0.06 -12.98
CA PHE A 182 11.34 1.03 -13.31
C PHE A 182 11.62 1.76 -14.63
N ARG A 183 12.89 1.96 -15.00
CA ARG A 183 13.29 2.43 -16.33
C ARG A 183 12.92 1.42 -17.44
N LYS A 184 12.91 0.12 -17.13
CA LYS A 184 12.45 -0.98 -18.00
C LYS A 184 10.94 -1.27 -17.87
N ASP A 185 10.16 -0.33 -17.32
CA ASP A 185 8.72 -0.43 -17.07
C ASP A 185 8.28 -1.58 -16.14
N LEU A 186 9.21 -2.09 -15.31
CA LEU A 186 8.94 -3.07 -14.26
C LEU A 186 8.90 -2.36 -12.90
N VAL A 187 7.75 -2.39 -12.22
CA VAL A 187 7.62 -1.81 -10.87
C VAL A 187 8.06 -2.84 -9.84
N ARG A 188 9.33 -2.79 -9.43
CA ARG A 188 9.85 -3.58 -8.31
C ARG A 188 10.11 -2.66 -7.12
N THR A 189 9.41 -2.90 -6.02
CA THR A 189 9.62 -2.20 -4.75
C THR A 189 10.41 -3.09 -3.82
N GLN A 190 11.36 -2.51 -3.08
CA GLN A 190 12.15 -3.22 -2.09
C GLN A 190 11.99 -2.53 -0.73
N LEU A 191 11.76 -3.33 0.31
CA LEU A 191 11.74 -2.87 1.69
C LEU A 191 13.19 -2.75 2.19
N TYR A 192 13.57 -1.57 2.67
CA TYR A 192 14.89 -1.30 3.26
C TYR A 192 14.85 -1.37 4.78
N GLY A 193 13.73 -1.00 5.38
CA GLY A 193 13.50 -1.10 6.81
C GLY A 193 12.38 -0.20 7.29
N TYR A 194 12.50 0.30 8.52
CA TYR A 194 11.46 1.04 9.21
C TYR A 194 12.01 2.28 9.91
N LEU A 195 11.27 3.38 9.84
CA LEU A 195 11.57 4.63 10.55
C LEU A 195 10.41 4.98 11.49
N LYS A 196 10.74 5.48 12.68
CA LYS A 196 9.76 6.09 13.59
C LYS A 196 9.34 7.45 13.05
N VAL A 197 8.05 7.61 12.83
CA VAL A 197 7.45 8.87 12.36
C VAL A 197 6.25 9.29 13.22
N PRO A 198 6.03 10.58 13.43
CA PRO A 198 4.76 11.07 13.95
C PRO A 198 3.67 10.84 12.89
N VAL A 199 2.53 10.30 13.29
CA VAL A 199 1.42 9.95 12.39
C VAL A 199 0.13 10.64 12.83
N ASP A 200 -0.42 11.42 11.92
CA ASP A 200 -1.82 11.80 11.90
C ASP A 200 -2.37 11.57 10.48
N LYS A 201 -3.48 10.81 10.40
CA LYS A 201 -4.11 10.37 9.14
C LYS A 201 -4.48 11.53 8.21
N LYS A 202 -4.66 12.76 8.72
CA LYS A 202 -4.97 13.95 7.91
C LYS A 202 -3.75 14.51 7.18
N PHE A 203 -2.55 14.24 7.69
CA PHE A 203 -1.32 14.87 7.25
C PHE A 203 -0.40 13.93 6.47
N MET A 204 -0.42 12.63 6.76
CA MET A 204 0.49 11.63 6.17
C MET A 204 0.15 11.27 4.71
N GLN A 205 1.18 10.93 3.93
CA GLN A 205 1.04 10.39 2.58
C GLN A 205 0.59 8.92 2.66
N ASN A 206 -0.51 8.58 2.01
CA ASN A 206 -0.89 7.19 1.83
C ASN A 206 0.08 6.50 0.86
N LYS A 207 0.41 5.23 1.12
CA LYS A 207 1.17 4.38 0.19
C LYS A 207 0.56 4.50 -1.20
N LYS A 208 1.38 4.79 -2.22
CA LYS A 208 0.92 4.92 -3.60
C LYS A 208 0.41 3.56 -4.06
N ALA A 209 -0.91 3.39 -4.01
CA ALA A 209 -1.55 2.18 -4.49
C ALA A 209 -1.31 2.06 -6.00
N PRO A 210 -1.05 0.85 -6.53
CA PRO A 210 -1.07 0.64 -7.97
C PRO A 210 -2.40 1.15 -8.54
N THR A 211 -2.37 1.67 -9.77
CA THR A 211 -3.58 2.10 -10.48
C THR A 211 -4.63 0.99 -10.33
N PRO A 212 -5.86 1.31 -9.86
CA PRO A 212 -6.88 0.30 -9.71
C PRO A 212 -7.07 -0.41 -11.04
N LEU A 213 -6.86 -1.73 -11.06
CA LEU A 213 -7.27 -2.54 -12.20
C LEU A 213 -8.74 -2.26 -12.46
N SER A 214 -9.16 -2.22 -13.74
CA SER A 214 -10.58 -2.23 -14.05
C SER A 214 -11.23 -3.44 -13.36
N GLU A 215 -12.52 -3.36 -13.08
CA GLU A 215 -13.21 -4.47 -12.41
C GLU A 215 -13.07 -5.77 -13.21
N GLU A 216 -13.16 -5.67 -14.53
CA GLU A 216 -12.93 -6.77 -15.47
C GLU A 216 -11.48 -7.33 -15.40
N ALA A 217 -10.46 -6.47 -15.36
CA ALA A 217 -9.08 -6.92 -15.24
C ALA A 217 -8.82 -7.60 -13.89
N THR A 218 -9.45 -7.12 -12.82
CA THR A 218 -9.38 -7.76 -11.49
C THR A 218 -10.04 -9.13 -11.51
N GLN A 219 -11.23 -9.24 -12.11
CA GLN A 219 -11.93 -10.53 -12.26
C GLN A 219 -11.09 -11.52 -13.07
N LYS A 220 -10.45 -11.07 -14.16
CA LYS A 220 -9.56 -11.90 -14.98
C LYS A 220 -8.32 -12.36 -14.20
N ALA A 221 -7.72 -11.48 -13.38
CA ALA A 221 -6.57 -11.84 -12.55
C ALA A 221 -6.94 -12.90 -11.50
N ILE A 222 -8.09 -12.72 -10.83
CA ILE A 222 -8.63 -13.73 -9.89
C ILE A 222 -8.89 -15.04 -10.62
N ALA A 223 -9.49 -14.99 -11.81
CA ALA A 223 -9.81 -16.18 -12.58
C ALA A 223 -8.56 -17.00 -12.93
N LEU A 224 -7.50 -16.35 -13.40
CA LEU A 224 -6.23 -17.01 -13.70
C LEU A 224 -5.61 -17.65 -12.45
N ASP A 225 -5.67 -16.96 -11.30
CA ASP A 225 -5.19 -17.53 -10.02
C ASP A 225 -5.93 -18.80 -9.64
N ILE A 226 -7.26 -18.80 -9.78
CA ILE A 226 -8.07 -19.97 -9.48
C ILE A 226 -7.74 -21.12 -10.44
N VAL A 227 -7.62 -20.85 -11.74
CA VAL A 227 -7.31 -21.85 -12.76
C VAL A 227 -5.93 -22.49 -12.54
N ASP A 228 -4.90 -21.68 -12.27
CA ASP A 228 -3.54 -22.16 -12.05
C ASP A 228 -3.40 -23.01 -10.78
N ASN A 229 -4.30 -22.82 -9.81
CA ASN A 229 -4.35 -23.58 -8.55
C ASN A 229 -5.47 -24.63 -8.54
N MET A 230 -6.05 -24.99 -9.69
CA MET A 230 -6.99 -26.11 -9.77
C MET A 230 -6.27 -27.44 -9.61
N GLU A 231 -6.76 -28.27 -8.70
CA GLU A 231 -6.25 -29.61 -8.46
C GLU A 231 -6.93 -30.63 -9.37
N GLU A 232 -6.17 -31.63 -9.81
CA GLU A 232 -6.70 -32.76 -10.58
C GLU A 232 -7.63 -33.62 -9.70
N ASN A 233 -8.68 -34.16 -10.30
CA ASN A 233 -9.68 -35.03 -9.69
C ASN A 233 -10.47 -34.41 -8.53
N ILE A 234 -10.48 -33.07 -8.43
CA ILE A 234 -11.36 -32.31 -7.54
C ILE A 234 -12.48 -31.67 -8.36
N CYS A 235 -13.70 -31.80 -7.84
CA CYS A 235 -14.89 -31.19 -8.39
C CYS A 235 -15.03 -29.75 -7.89
N TYR A 236 -15.03 -28.77 -8.80
CA TYR A 236 -15.25 -27.37 -8.47
C TYR A 236 -16.69 -26.98 -8.80
N ILE A 237 -17.42 -26.56 -7.78
CA ILE A 237 -18.78 -26.03 -7.87
C ILE A 237 -18.65 -24.52 -7.98
N ILE A 238 -18.91 -23.99 -9.18
CA ILE A 238 -18.79 -22.57 -9.49
C ILE A 238 -20.14 -21.90 -9.25
N GLY A 239 -20.21 -21.11 -8.18
CA GLY A 239 -21.41 -20.38 -7.80
C GLY A 239 -21.77 -19.24 -8.76
N PRO A 240 -22.96 -18.65 -8.63
CA PRO A 240 -23.44 -17.60 -9.50
C PRO A 240 -22.62 -16.31 -9.34
N GLY A 241 -22.65 -15.46 -10.36
CA GLY A 241 -22.07 -14.11 -10.32
C GLY A 241 -21.04 -13.80 -11.41
N THR A 242 -20.76 -12.51 -11.61
CA THR A 242 -19.83 -12.04 -12.64
C THR A 242 -18.38 -12.40 -12.33
N THR A 243 -17.99 -12.41 -11.06
CA THR A 243 -16.62 -12.73 -10.63
C THR A 243 -16.29 -14.21 -10.79
N THR A 244 -17.23 -15.11 -10.46
CA THR A 244 -17.05 -16.55 -10.63
C THR A 244 -17.04 -16.96 -12.11
N ARG A 245 -17.80 -16.26 -12.97
CA ARG A 245 -17.76 -16.50 -14.43
C ARG A 245 -16.45 -16.21 -15.09
N ALA A 246 -15.69 -15.24 -14.59
CA ALA A 246 -14.39 -14.95 -15.17
C ALA A 246 -13.50 -16.20 -15.16
N ILE A 247 -13.70 -17.10 -14.19
CA ILE A 247 -13.05 -18.43 -14.12
C ILE A 247 -13.47 -19.30 -15.30
N MET A 248 -14.78 -19.41 -15.56
CA MET A 248 -15.29 -20.18 -16.71
C MET A 248 -14.83 -19.61 -18.05
N GLN A 249 -14.76 -18.28 -18.18
CA GLN A 249 -14.25 -17.61 -19.36
C GLN A 249 -12.75 -17.86 -19.55
N ALA A 250 -11.96 -17.86 -18.47
CA ALA A 250 -10.53 -18.19 -18.53
C ALA A 250 -10.29 -19.63 -18.99
N LEU A 251 -11.19 -20.56 -18.63
CA LEU A 251 -11.18 -21.96 -19.07
C LEU A 251 -11.78 -22.18 -20.48
N ASN A 252 -12.31 -21.13 -21.13
CA ASN A 252 -13.08 -21.24 -22.37
C ASN A 252 -14.27 -22.22 -22.28
N LEU A 253 -14.93 -22.30 -21.11
CA LEU A 253 -16.08 -23.16 -20.88
C LEU A 253 -17.41 -22.39 -20.94
N PRO A 254 -18.50 -23.04 -21.37
CA PRO A 254 -19.83 -22.43 -21.31
C PRO A 254 -20.27 -22.28 -19.84
N TYR A 255 -20.96 -21.19 -19.53
CA TYR A 255 -21.36 -20.85 -18.16
C TYR A 255 -22.80 -20.36 -18.05
N THR A 256 -23.28 -20.28 -16.81
CA THR A 256 -24.59 -19.77 -16.42
C THR A 256 -24.45 -18.54 -15.52
N LEU A 257 -25.35 -17.55 -15.67
CA LEU A 257 -25.26 -16.30 -14.90
C LEU A 257 -25.79 -16.42 -13.48
N LEU A 258 -26.99 -16.96 -13.34
CA LEU A 258 -27.67 -17.11 -12.06
C LEU A 258 -27.61 -18.55 -11.52
N GLY A 259 -27.18 -19.50 -12.35
CA GLY A 259 -27.06 -20.90 -12.01
C GLY A 259 -25.72 -21.26 -11.40
N VAL A 260 -25.56 -22.55 -11.11
CA VAL A 260 -24.36 -23.15 -10.54
C VAL A 260 -23.79 -24.15 -11.54
N ASP A 261 -22.54 -24.01 -11.92
CA ASP A 261 -21.90 -24.91 -12.88
C ASP A 261 -20.88 -25.81 -12.15
N VAL A 262 -20.71 -27.04 -12.65
CA VAL A 262 -19.81 -28.04 -12.05
C VAL A 262 -18.71 -28.39 -13.04
N ILE A 263 -17.46 -28.22 -12.62
CA ILE A 263 -16.28 -28.51 -13.43
C ILE A 263 -15.33 -29.47 -12.70
N MET A 264 -14.58 -30.27 -13.45
CA MET A 264 -13.51 -31.11 -12.92
C MET A 264 -12.46 -31.30 -14.01
N ASN A 265 -11.18 -31.29 -13.66
CA ASN A 265 -10.08 -31.40 -14.63
C ASN A 265 -10.21 -30.37 -15.76
N GLN A 266 -10.59 -29.14 -15.41
CA GLN A 266 -10.81 -28.02 -16.34
C GLN A 266 -11.86 -28.30 -17.44
N ARG A 267 -12.75 -29.26 -17.21
CA ARG A 267 -13.86 -29.60 -18.11
C ARG A 267 -15.19 -29.42 -17.41
N LEU A 268 -16.17 -28.92 -18.15
CA LEU A 268 -17.55 -28.81 -17.67
C LEU A 268 -18.16 -30.21 -17.55
N LEU A 269 -18.61 -30.57 -16.35
CA LEU A 269 -19.37 -31.80 -16.09
C LEU A 269 -20.87 -31.55 -16.18
N LYS A 270 -21.34 -30.46 -15.58
CA LYS A 270 -22.76 -30.09 -15.54
C LYS A 270 -22.90 -28.58 -15.60
N LYS A 271 -23.69 -28.11 -16.56
CA LYS A 271 -24.15 -26.72 -16.62
C LYS A 271 -25.46 -26.59 -15.87
N ASP A 272 -25.61 -25.51 -15.10
CA ASP A 272 -26.83 -25.18 -14.35
C ASP A 272 -27.36 -26.34 -13.48
N ALA A 273 -26.50 -26.83 -12.60
CA ALA A 273 -26.74 -27.97 -11.73
C ALA A 273 -27.83 -27.68 -10.68
N SER A 274 -28.78 -28.60 -10.51
CA SER A 274 -29.75 -28.57 -9.42
C SER A 274 -29.10 -28.98 -8.09
N GLU A 275 -29.80 -28.74 -6.96
CA GLU A 275 -29.34 -29.24 -5.64
C GLU A 275 -29.05 -30.74 -5.67
N ARG A 276 -29.91 -31.52 -6.34
CA ARG A 276 -29.75 -32.98 -6.46
C ARG A 276 -28.47 -33.34 -7.22
N ASP A 277 -28.22 -32.67 -8.35
CA ASP A 277 -26.97 -32.87 -9.11
C ASP A 277 -25.76 -32.57 -8.23
N LEU A 278 -25.78 -31.42 -7.51
CA LEU A 278 -24.69 -31.03 -6.63
C LEU A 278 -24.45 -32.05 -5.52
N LEU A 279 -25.51 -32.55 -4.86
CA LEU A 279 -25.43 -33.58 -3.84
C LEU A 279 -24.82 -34.89 -4.37
N ASP A 280 -25.15 -35.28 -5.60
CA ASP A 280 -24.60 -36.48 -6.24
C ASP A 280 -23.10 -36.32 -6.49
N TYR A 281 -22.66 -35.16 -6.99
CA TYR A 281 -21.23 -34.88 -7.22
C TYR A 281 -20.42 -34.80 -5.93
N VAL A 282 -20.88 -34.05 -4.92
CA VAL A 282 -20.14 -33.92 -3.63
C VAL A 282 -20.10 -35.20 -2.83
N SER A 283 -20.96 -36.17 -3.12
CA SER A 283 -20.94 -37.48 -2.49
C SER A 283 -20.00 -38.46 -3.19
N GLN A 284 -19.70 -38.25 -4.47
CA GLN A 284 -18.84 -39.13 -5.26
C GLN A 284 -17.40 -38.63 -5.35
N TYR A 285 -17.19 -37.31 -5.29
CA TYR A 285 -15.89 -36.68 -5.52
C TYR A 285 -15.55 -35.67 -4.43
N PRO A 286 -14.25 -35.53 -4.06
CA PRO A 286 -13.80 -34.40 -3.26
C PRO A 286 -14.15 -33.12 -4.01
N SER A 287 -14.75 -32.17 -3.30
CA SER A 287 -15.39 -31.02 -3.93
C SER A 287 -15.01 -29.70 -3.26
N LYS A 288 -14.82 -28.65 -4.04
CA LYS A 288 -14.60 -27.28 -3.58
C LYS A 288 -15.70 -26.36 -4.11
N LEU A 289 -16.12 -25.42 -3.28
CA LEU A 289 -17.17 -24.46 -3.61
C LEU A 289 -16.57 -23.08 -3.84
N VAL A 290 -16.77 -22.50 -5.03
CA VAL A 290 -16.29 -21.17 -5.38
C VAL A 290 -17.44 -20.17 -5.34
N LEU A 291 -17.38 -19.19 -4.44
CA LEU A 291 -18.42 -18.19 -4.22
C LEU A 291 -17.92 -16.77 -4.40
N THR A 292 -18.83 -15.86 -4.75
CA THR A 292 -18.58 -14.42 -4.73
C THR A 292 -19.69 -13.70 -3.95
N PRO A 293 -19.39 -12.65 -3.18
CA PRO A 293 -20.43 -11.90 -2.50
C PRO A 293 -21.33 -11.16 -3.48
N THR A 294 -22.62 -11.13 -3.17
CA THR A 294 -23.61 -10.31 -3.88
C THR A 294 -23.28 -8.82 -3.70
N GLY A 295 -23.15 -8.09 -4.82
CA GLY A 295 -22.73 -6.69 -4.84
C GLY A 295 -23.60 -5.79 -3.96
N GLY A 296 -22.97 -4.97 -3.10
CA GLY A 296 -23.64 -4.02 -2.21
C GLY A 296 -24.31 -4.60 -0.97
N GLN A 297 -24.61 -5.90 -0.94
CA GLN A 297 -25.28 -6.56 0.19
C GLN A 297 -24.35 -7.49 0.98
N GLY A 298 -23.33 -8.07 0.34
CA GLY A 298 -22.31 -8.87 1.03
C GLY A 298 -22.70 -10.32 1.33
N TYR A 299 -23.84 -10.82 0.83
CA TYR A 299 -24.24 -12.20 1.02
C TYR A 299 -23.41 -13.16 0.16
N LEU A 300 -22.88 -14.21 0.78
CA LEU A 300 -22.21 -15.34 0.11
C LEU A 300 -23.20 -16.47 -0.19
N LEU A 301 -24.10 -16.75 0.74
CA LEU A 301 -25.14 -17.76 0.64
C LEU A 301 -26.43 -17.19 1.25
N GLY A 302 -27.56 -17.42 0.58
CA GLY A 302 -28.88 -16.93 0.99
C GLY A 302 -29.58 -16.04 -0.05
N ARG A 303 -30.82 -15.64 0.25
CA ARG A 303 -31.65 -14.68 -0.52
C ARG A 303 -31.82 -14.92 -2.04
N GLY A 304 -31.93 -16.17 -2.49
CA GLY A 304 -32.49 -16.45 -3.82
C GLY A 304 -31.76 -17.44 -4.73
N ASN A 305 -30.67 -18.07 -4.28
CA ASN A 305 -30.13 -19.25 -4.96
C ASN A 305 -30.12 -20.47 -4.01
N GLN A 306 -31.12 -21.34 -4.15
CA GLN A 306 -31.31 -22.53 -3.31
C GLN A 306 -30.57 -23.78 -3.85
N GLN A 307 -29.86 -23.69 -4.98
CA GLN A 307 -29.11 -24.84 -5.52
C GLN A 307 -28.00 -25.27 -4.54
N ILE A 308 -27.31 -24.31 -3.93
CA ILE A 308 -26.27 -24.56 -2.92
C ILE A 308 -26.93 -24.57 -1.54
N SER A 309 -27.56 -25.70 -1.21
CA SER A 309 -28.28 -25.87 0.05
C SER A 309 -27.34 -26.12 1.24
N SER A 310 -27.89 -26.04 2.46
CA SER A 310 -27.16 -26.37 3.70
C SER A 310 -26.54 -27.77 3.65
N LYS A 311 -27.23 -28.75 3.04
CA LYS A 311 -26.74 -30.13 2.87
C LYS A 311 -25.53 -30.22 1.95
N VAL A 312 -25.53 -29.45 0.86
CA VAL A 312 -24.39 -29.38 -0.06
C VAL A 312 -23.19 -28.76 0.66
N VAL A 313 -23.41 -27.65 1.36
CA VAL A 313 -22.34 -26.94 2.10
C VAL A 313 -21.78 -27.79 3.24
N GLU A 314 -22.62 -28.50 3.98
CA GLU A 314 -22.20 -29.40 5.06
C GLU A 314 -21.29 -30.53 4.54
N LYS A 315 -21.62 -31.11 3.37
CA LYS A 315 -20.80 -32.16 2.74
C LYS A 315 -19.46 -31.64 2.21
N ILE A 316 -19.43 -30.42 1.67
CA ILE A 316 -18.18 -29.79 1.18
C ILE A 316 -17.27 -29.41 2.35
N GLY A 317 -17.87 -28.88 3.42
CA GLY A 317 -17.15 -28.42 4.60
C GLY A 317 -16.53 -27.04 4.41
N LYS A 318 -16.26 -26.37 5.54
CA LYS A 318 -15.78 -24.99 5.60
C LYS A 318 -14.47 -24.76 4.84
N ASP A 319 -13.52 -25.67 5.00
CA ASP A 319 -12.14 -25.52 4.51
C ASP A 319 -12.04 -25.62 2.98
N ASN A 320 -13.09 -26.13 2.33
CA ASN A 320 -13.17 -26.30 0.88
C ASN A 320 -13.97 -25.18 0.18
N ILE A 321 -14.29 -24.10 0.91
CA ILE A 321 -14.96 -22.91 0.35
C ILE A 321 -13.92 -21.88 -0.06
N ILE A 322 -13.90 -21.57 -1.35
CA ILE A 322 -13.05 -20.54 -1.95
C ILE A 322 -13.91 -19.30 -2.21
N ILE A 323 -13.56 -18.18 -1.60
CA ILE A 323 -14.26 -16.92 -1.81
C ILE A 323 -13.46 -16.04 -2.75
N VAL A 324 -14.10 -15.60 -3.84
CA VAL A 324 -13.55 -14.69 -4.85
C VAL A 324 -14.30 -13.36 -4.84
N SER A 325 -13.59 -12.24 -4.76
CA SER A 325 -14.22 -10.91 -4.81
C SER A 325 -13.27 -9.85 -5.31
N THR A 326 -13.77 -8.88 -6.07
CA THR A 326 -12.99 -7.67 -6.39
C THR A 326 -12.86 -6.80 -5.14
N ASN A 327 -11.77 -6.02 -5.05
CA ASN A 327 -11.57 -5.07 -3.96
C ASN A 327 -12.72 -4.05 -3.87
N SER A 328 -13.27 -3.62 -5.01
CA SER A 328 -14.40 -2.68 -5.08
C SER A 328 -15.65 -3.20 -4.37
N LYS A 329 -15.98 -4.49 -4.51
CA LYS A 329 -17.12 -5.11 -3.81
C LYS A 329 -16.92 -5.09 -2.29
N ILE A 330 -15.72 -5.39 -1.83
CA ILE A 330 -15.37 -5.42 -0.41
C ILE A 330 -15.39 -4.01 0.20
N ILE A 331 -14.80 -3.03 -0.50
CA ILE A 331 -14.85 -1.62 -0.11
C ILE A 331 -16.29 -1.12 -0.07
N GLY A 332 -17.13 -1.57 -1.02
CA GLY A 332 -18.55 -1.25 -1.08
C GLY A 332 -19.34 -1.65 0.17
N LEU A 333 -18.87 -2.64 0.94
CA LEU A 333 -19.50 -3.06 2.21
C LEU A 333 -19.24 -2.09 3.36
N ARG A 334 -18.34 -1.09 3.19
CA ARG A 334 -18.02 -0.06 4.20
C ARG A 334 -17.64 -0.66 5.57
N GLY A 335 -16.89 -1.76 5.55
CA GLY A 335 -16.42 -2.47 6.75
C GLY A 335 -17.41 -3.47 7.36
N LYS A 336 -18.58 -3.69 6.76
CA LYS A 336 -19.50 -4.76 7.17
C LYS A 336 -18.96 -6.14 6.77
N PRO A 337 -19.20 -7.20 7.57
CA PRO A 337 -18.78 -8.55 7.21
C PRO A 337 -19.54 -9.08 5.98
N PHE A 338 -19.06 -10.18 5.42
CA PHE A 338 -19.90 -11.01 4.55
C PHE A 338 -20.98 -11.71 5.36
N MET A 339 -22.14 -11.90 4.74
CA MET A 339 -23.31 -12.51 5.39
C MET A 339 -23.58 -13.90 4.83
N VAL A 340 -23.97 -14.82 5.70
CA VAL A 340 -24.45 -16.15 5.32
C VAL A 340 -25.79 -16.43 5.99
N TYR A 341 -26.71 -17.00 5.22
CA TYR A 341 -27.98 -17.52 5.71
C TYR A 341 -28.40 -18.72 4.85
N THR A 342 -28.13 -19.93 5.35
CA THR A 342 -28.49 -21.19 4.68
C THR A 342 -29.85 -21.74 5.14
N GLY A 343 -30.42 -21.18 6.22
CA GLY A 343 -31.64 -21.66 6.85
C GLY A 343 -31.42 -22.83 7.83
N ASP A 344 -30.18 -23.34 7.93
CA ASP A 344 -29.77 -24.33 8.93
C ASP A 344 -28.79 -23.70 9.90
N LYS A 345 -29.21 -23.56 11.16
CA LYS A 345 -28.41 -22.92 12.23
C LYS A 345 -27.07 -23.60 12.45
N LYS A 346 -26.97 -24.92 12.27
CA LYS A 346 -25.72 -25.66 12.47
C LYS A 346 -24.72 -25.31 11.37
N VAL A 347 -25.19 -25.27 10.13
CA VAL A 347 -24.37 -24.90 8.96
C VAL A 347 -23.99 -23.42 9.00
N ASP A 348 -24.91 -22.53 9.36
CA ASP A 348 -24.62 -21.10 9.51
C ASP A 348 -23.54 -20.85 10.57
N GLN A 349 -23.58 -21.56 11.70
CA GLN A 349 -22.52 -21.48 12.72
C GLN A 349 -21.19 -22.06 12.24
N MET A 350 -21.20 -23.15 11.48
CA MET A 350 -19.99 -23.70 10.86
C MET A 350 -19.32 -22.66 9.94
N LEU A 351 -20.13 -21.91 9.18
CA LEU A 351 -19.66 -20.90 8.24
C LEU A 351 -19.20 -19.58 8.88
N LYS A 352 -19.53 -19.33 10.16
CA LYS A 352 -19.08 -18.11 10.84
C LYS A 352 -17.56 -18.12 11.05
N GLY A 353 -16.89 -16.99 10.82
CA GLY A 353 -15.46 -16.82 11.11
C GLY A 353 -14.71 -16.04 10.05
N TYR A 354 -13.41 -16.28 9.93
CA TYR A 354 -12.55 -15.58 8.97
C TYR A 354 -12.18 -16.48 7.80
N TYR A 355 -12.26 -15.92 6.59
CA TYR A 355 -11.91 -16.61 5.35
C TYR A 355 -10.83 -15.84 4.60
N ARG A 356 -10.04 -16.59 3.84
CA ARG A 356 -9.16 -16.03 2.82
C ARG A 356 -9.99 -15.72 1.57
N VAL A 357 -9.99 -14.47 1.16
CA VAL A 357 -10.70 -13.98 -0.01
C VAL A 357 -9.69 -13.66 -1.09
N LYS A 358 -9.84 -14.32 -2.24
CA LYS A 358 -9.03 -14.08 -3.44
C LYS A 358 -9.47 -12.77 -4.08
N VAL A 359 -8.56 -11.78 -4.11
CA VAL A 359 -8.83 -10.42 -4.61
C VAL A 359 -8.00 -10.03 -5.84
N GLY A 360 -7.08 -10.89 -6.26
CA GLY A 360 -6.22 -10.73 -7.43
C GLY A 360 -5.32 -11.95 -7.62
N TYR A 361 -4.41 -11.91 -8.58
CA TYR A 361 -3.45 -12.99 -8.83
C TYR A 361 -2.40 -13.08 -7.71
N GLY A 362 -2.33 -14.22 -7.01
CA GLY A 362 -1.50 -14.40 -5.82
C GLY A 362 -1.88 -13.49 -4.64
N MET A 363 -3.04 -12.83 -4.68
CA MET A 363 -3.45 -11.84 -3.68
C MET A 363 -4.67 -12.32 -2.89
N GLU A 364 -4.51 -12.37 -1.57
CA GLU A 364 -5.54 -12.75 -0.62
C GLU A 364 -5.68 -11.70 0.48
N ILE A 365 -6.90 -11.54 0.99
CA ILE A 365 -7.16 -10.82 2.23
C ILE A 365 -7.96 -11.70 3.20
N MET A 366 -7.76 -11.51 4.50
CA MET A 366 -8.63 -12.10 5.50
C MET A 366 -9.90 -11.25 5.65
N TYR A 367 -11.06 -11.87 5.56
CA TYR A 367 -12.35 -11.18 5.73
C TYR A 367 -13.30 -11.97 6.62
N GLN A 368 -14.10 -11.23 7.39
CA GLN A 368 -15.04 -11.81 8.35
C GLN A 368 -16.36 -12.20 7.66
N VAL A 369 -16.87 -13.37 8.04
CA VAL A 369 -18.18 -13.91 7.67
C VAL A 369 -19.02 -14.02 8.94
N GLU A 370 -20.20 -13.43 8.93
CA GLU A 370 -21.20 -13.49 10.01
C GLU A 370 -22.54 -14.05 9.50
N ILE A 371 -23.36 -14.47 10.47
CA ILE A 371 -24.71 -14.96 10.23
C ILE A 371 -25.64 -13.75 10.18
N GLU A 372 -26.61 -13.75 9.25
CA GLU A 372 -27.64 -12.69 9.14
C GLU A 372 -28.40 -12.44 10.45
#